data_AF-A0A7S7M8Z0-F1
#
_entry.id   AF-A0A7S7M8Z0-F1
#
_cell.length_a   1.000
_cell.length_b   1.000
_cell.length_c   1.000
_cell.angle_alpha   90.00
_cell.angle_beta   90.00
_cell.angle_gamma   90.00
#
_symmetry.space_group_name_H-M   'P 1'
#
loop_
_entity.id
_entity.type
_entity.pdbx_description
1 polymer ?
#
loop_
_entity_poly.entity_id
_entity_poly.type
_entity_poly.pdbx_seq_one_letter_code
_entity_poly.pdbx_strand_id
1 'polypeptide(L)'
;MSYYDDIYEVAADDYGLVSSATAQKMGVPAIELVKLAKRGRLIHVGRGLYRLAHYVPTPYDSYAEAVALVGPEAYLFGESVIALHGLAPTNPKLLYVATPKRIRKTLPDHIVVVRRETCEKTVRYEGIASQSVFDAIRSCKGMMMPERLHDAADRARREGLVTRTQHAALSEEAGR
;
A
#
# COMPACT_ATOMS: atom_id res chain seq x y z
N MET A 1 -28.69 12.44 -3.25
CA MET A 1 -27.75 11.71 -2.39
C MET A 1 -27.08 12.69 -1.46
N SER A 2 -26.77 12.29 -0.22
CA SER A 2 -25.97 13.13 0.68
C SER A 2 -24.49 12.93 0.38
N TYR A 3 -23.64 13.92 0.71
CA TYR A 3 -22.19 13.74 0.60
C TYR A 3 -21.66 12.53 1.36
N TYR A 4 -22.35 12.11 2.44
CA TYR A 4 -21.98 10.90 3.16
C TYR A 4 -22.23 9.64 2.33
N ASP A 5 -23.33 9.57 1.58
CA ASP A 5 -23.66 8.41 0.74
C ASP A 5 -22.62 8.27 -0.38
N ASP A 6 -22.29 9.39 -1.04
CA ASP A 6 -21.28 9.41 -2.09
C ASP A 6 -19.90 8.97 -1.54
N ILE A 7 -19.54 9.44 -0.33
CA ILE A 7 -18.28 9.03 0.34
C ILE A 7 -18.32 7.55 0.70
N TYR A 8 -19.45 7.07 1.21
CA TYR A 8 -19.60 5.68 1.64
C TYR A 8 -19.43 4.72 0.47
N GLU A 9 -20.05 5.01 -0.67
CA GLU A 9 -19.91 4.19 -1.89
C GLU A 9 -18.45 4.03 -2.31
N VAL A 10 -17.68 5.13 -2.34
CA VAL A 10 -16.26 5.07 -2.76
C VAL A 10 -15.38 4.43 -1.68
N ALA A 11 -15.59 4.78 -0.41
CA ALA A 11 -14.74 4.35 0.69
C ALA A 11 -14.94 2.86 1.02
N ALA A 12 -16.15 2.31 0.86
CA ALA A 12 -16.45 0.92 1.14
C ALA A 12 -15.54 -0.04 0.35
N ASP A 13 -15.18 0.31 -0.88
CA ASP A 13 -14.31 -0.48 -1.75
C ASP A 13 -12.80 -0.26 -1.51
N ASP A 14 -12.43 0.77 -0.73
CA ASP A 14 -11.03 1.17 -0.48
C ASP A 14 -10.71 1.15 1.03
N TYR A 15 -11.01 0.03 1.70
CA TYR A 15 -10.71 -0.15 3.14
C TYR A 15 -11.40 0.85 4.09
N GLY A 16 -12.56 1.35 3.67
CA GLY A 16 -13.26 2.43 4.36
C GLY A 16 -12.53 3.78 4.23
N LEU A 17 -11.48 3.91 3.42
CA LEU A 17 -10.66 5.10 3.34
C LEU A 17 -11.20 6.09 2.32
N VAL A 18 -11.08 7.37 2.65
CA VAL A 18 -11.35 8.47 1.72
C VAL A 18 -10.33 9.57 1.91
N SER A 19 -9.64 9.92 0.83
CA SER A 19 -8.73 11.07 0.82
C SER A 19 -9.47 12.35 0.46
N SER A 20 -8.99 13.49 0.93
CA SER A 20 -9.52 14.80 0.52
C SER A 20 -9.40 15.03 -0.99
N ALA A 21 -8.39 14.44 -1.63
CA ALA A 21 -8.22 14.50 -3.08
C ALA A 21 -9.29 13.66 -3.81
N THR A 22 -9.63 12.48 -3.27
CA THR A 22 -10.73 11.65 -3.78
C THR A 22 -12.06 12.37 -3.61
N ALA A 23 -12.34 12.90 -2.42
CA ALA A 23 -13.54 13.68 -2.13
C ALA A 23 -13.70 14.90 -3.07
N GLN A 24 -12.63 15.65 -3.33
CA GLN A 24 -12.71 16.77 -4.26
C GLN A 24 -13.03 16.34 -5.70
N LYS A 25 -12.49 15.21 -6.17
CA LYS A 25 -12.77 14.70 -7.52
C LYS A 25 -14.23 14.31 -7.73
N MET A 26 -14.92 13.88 -6.67
CA MET A 26 -16.35 13.58 -6.66
C MET A 26 -17.23 14.79 -6.30
N GLY A 27 -16.66 16.00 -6.24
CA GLY A 27 -17.40 17.22 -5.94
C GLY A 27 -17.70 17.46 -4.47
N VAL A 28 -17.17 16.63 -3.56
CA VAL A 28 -17.35 16.78 -2.11
C VAL A 28 -16.27 17.73 -1.54
N PRO A 29 -16.66 18.88 -0.95
CA PRO A 29 -15.70 19.79 -0.34
C PRO A 29 -14.94 19.14 0.83
N ALA A 30 -13.64 19.40 0.97
CA ALA A 30 -12.84 18.83 2.05
C ALA A 30 -13.35 19.18 3.47
N ILE A 31 -14.04 20.32 3.62
CA ILE A 31 -14.67 20.70 4.89
C ILE A 31 -15.78 19.73 5.32
N GLU A 32 -16.43 19.05 4.38
CA GLU A 32 -17.46 18.06 4.67
C GLU A 32 -16.87 16.81 5.34
N LEU A 33 -15.66 16.39 4.95
CA LEU A 33 -14.94 15.30 5.65
C LEU A 33 -14.70 15.65 7.12
N VAL A 34 -14.30 16.90 7.39
CA VAL A 34 -14.10 17.40 8.76
C VAL A 34 -15.40 17.42 9.55
N LYS A 35 -16.52 17.88 8.95
CA LYS A 35 -17.84 17.88 9.59
C LYS A 35 -18.32 16.47 9.90
N LEU A 36 -18.15 15.54 8.96
CA LEU A 36 -18.51 14.12 9.15
C LEU A 36 -17.66 13.47 10.24
N ALA A 37 -16.36 13.80 10.31
CA ALA A 37 -15.49 13.34 11.38
C ALA A 37 -15.94 13.87 12.76
N LYS A 38 -16.27 15.17 12.86
CA LYS A 38 -16.83 15.76 14.08
C LYS A 38 -18.16 15.13 14.51
N ARG A 39 -18.95 14.66 13.56
CA ARG A 39 -20.22 13.94 13.81
C ARG A 39 -20.03 12.44 14.09
N GLY A 40 -18.78 11.96 14.15
CA GLY A 40 -18.48 10.54 14.40
C GLY A 40 -18.79 9.60 13.23
N ARG A 41 -19.01 10.13 12.03
CA ARG A 41 -19.26 9.32 10.82
C ARG A 41 -17.97 8.91 10.12
N LEU A 42 -16.91 9.69 10.32
CA LEU A 42 -15.55 9.42 9.86
C LEU A 42 -14.56 9.47 11.03
N ILE A 43 -13.45 8.79 10.88
CA ILE A 43 -12.30 8.80 11.79
C ILE A 43 -11.14 9.47 11.05
N HIS A 44 -10.45 10.39 11.71
CA HIS A 44 -9.26 11.04 11.14
C HIS A 44 -8.06 10.09 11.23
N VAL A 45 -7.54 9.66 10.08
CA VAL A 45 -6.40 8.72 9.99
C VAL A 45 -5.09 9.48 9.89
N GLY A 46 -5.07 10.53 9.06
CA GLY A 46 -3.90 11.38 8.88
C GLY A 46 -4.23 12.56 8.00
N ARG A 47 -3.22 13.35 7.64
CA ARG A 47 -3.43 14.62 6.91
C ARG A 47 -4.18 14.39 5.60
N GLY A 48 -5.47 14.76 5.60
CA GLY A 48 -6.35 14.64 4.44
C GLY A 48 -6.80 13.21 4.15
N LEU A 49 -6.68 12.28 5.10
CA LEU A 49 -7.16 10.91 5.00
C LEU A 49 -8.10 10.59 6.17
N TYR A 50 -9.25 10.03 5.83
CA TYR A 50 -10.28 9.66 6.78
C TYR A 50 -10.72 8.22 6.54
N ARG A 51 -11.28 7.58 7.56
CA ARG A 51 -11.88 6.24 7.47
C ARG A 51 -13.35 6.29 7.87
N LEU A 52 -14.21 5.47 7.27
CA LEU A 52 -15.57 5.24 7.75
C LEU A 52 -15.55 4.77 9.21
N ALA A 53 -16.42 5.35 10.05
CA ALA A 53 -16.49 4.94 11.45
C ALA A 53 -17.06 3.52 11.62
N HIS A 54 -17.98 3.12 10.74
CA HIS A 54 -18.55 1.77 10.69
C HIS A 54 -17.84 0.94 9.61
N TYR A 55 -16.56 0.68 9.82
CA TYR A 55 -15.73 -0.16 8.97
C TYR A 55 -15.32 -1.42 9.74
N VAL A 56 -15.28 -2.57 9.06
CA VAL A 56 -14.80 -3.84 9.65
C VAL A 56 -13.31 -3.96 9.35
N PRO A 57 -12.43 -3.97 10.37
CA PRO A 57 -10.99 -4.05 10.16
C PRO A 57 -10.57 -5.33 9.43
N THR A 58 -9.53 -5.22 8.62
CA THR A 58 -8.91 -6.34 7.91
C THR A 58 -7.42 -6.47 8.23
N PRO A 59 -6.80 -7.63 7.97
CA PRO A 59 -5.36 -7.79 8.11
C PRO A 59 -4.53 -6.85 7.23
N TYR A 60 -5.14 -6.25 6.19
CA TYR A 60 -4.43 -5.44 5.20
C TYR A 60 -4.58 -3.93 5.40
N ASP A 61 -5.30 -3.51 6.45
CA ASP A 61 -5.63 -2.10 6.72
C ASP A 61 -4.42 -1.19 6.78
N SER A 62 -3.34 -1.66 7.42
CA SER A 62 -2.11 -0.89 7.58
C SER A 62 -1.42 -0.63 6.23
N TYR A 63 -1.49 -1.58 5.31
CA TYR A 63 -0.90 -1.44 3.98
C TYR A 63 -1.71 -0.47 3.12
N ALA A 64 -3.04 -0.62 3.12
CA ALA A 64 -3.94 0.30 2.41
C ALA A 64 -3.81 1.73 2.93
N GLU A 65 -3.79 1.88 4.26
CA GLU A 65 -3.58 3.15 4.92
C GLU A 65 -2.24 3.78 4.56
N ALA A 66 -1.15 3.02 4.57
CA ALA A 66 0.17 3.54 4.24
C ALA A 66 0.22 4.07 2.79
N VAL A 67 -0.32 3.32 1.83
CA VAL A 67 -0.41 3.76 0.43
C VAL A 67 -1.26 5.03 0.29
N ALA A 68 -2.44 5.06 0.91
CA ALA A 68 -3.33 6.21 0.88
C ALA A 68 -2.71 7.45 1.56
N LEU A 69 -2.00 7.25 2.67
CA LEU A 69 -1.28 8.30 3.39
C LEU A 69 -0.13 8.86 2.58
N VAL A 70 0.57 8.09 1.75
CA VAL A 70 1.57 8.64 0.82
C VAL A 70 0.85 9.43 -0.27
N GLY A 71 -0.16 8.84 -0.91
CA GLY A 71 -1.12 9.54 -1.76
C GLY A 71 -1.23 8.97 -3.18
N PRO A 72 -1.73 9.77 -4.15
CA PRO A 72 -1.97 9.28 -5.50
C PRO A 72 -0.70 8.78 -6.18
N GLU A 73 -0.81 7.66 -6.91
CA GLU A 73 0.31 6.97 -7.58
C GLU A 73 1.34 6.35 -6.62
N ALA A 74 1.03 6.29 -5.32
CA ALA A 74 1.80 5.51 -4.37
C ALA A 74 1.43 4.02 -4.48
N TYR A 75 2.39 3.16 -4.13
CA TYR A 75 2.21 1.71 -4.13
C TYR A 75 3.13 1.04 -3.10
N LEU A 76 2.73 -0.12 -2.59
CA LEU A 76 3.59 -0.94 -1.73
C LEU A 76 4.85 -1.36 -2.48
N PHE A 77 5.98 -1.29 -1.80
CA PHE A 77 7.29 -1.51 -2.39
C PHE A 77 8.08 -2.55 -1.60
N GLY A 78 8.85 -3.39 -2.31
CA GLY A 78 9.83 -4.29 -1.73
C GLY A 78 9.30 -5.11 -0.55
N GLU A 79 9.90 -4.92 0.63
CA GLU A 79 9.59 -5.70 1.84
C GLU A 79 8.12 -5.65 2.23
N SER A 80 7.41 -4.56 1.97
CA SER A 80 5.97 -4.47 2.26
C SER A 80 5.16 -5.46 1.44
N VAL A 81 5.54 -5.71 0.18
CA VAL A 81 4.86 -6.69 -0.68
C VAL A 81 5.20 -8.11 -0.24
N ILE A 82 6.46 -8.36 0.15
CA ILE A 82 6.87 -9.63 0.76
C ILE A 82 6.07 -9.89 2.05
N ALA A 83 5.89 -8.87 2.87
CA ALA A 83 5.13 -8.93 4.12
C ALA A 83 3.64 -9.17 3.87
N LEU A 84 3.03 -8.46 2.90
CA LEU A 84 1.62 -8.59 2.52
C LEU A 84 1.25 -10.06 2.21
N HIS A 85 2.13 -10.77 1.51
CA HIS A 85 1.96 -12.17 1.13
C HIS A 85 2.58 -13.15 2.14
N GLY A 86 3.24 -12.66 3.20
CA GLY A 86 3.90 -13.52 4.18
C GLY A 86 5.01 -14.39 3.59
N LEU A 87 5.71 -13.92 2.55
CA LEU A 87 6.65 -14.75 1.77
C LEU A 87 7.94 -15.08 2.52
N ALA A 88 8.40 -14.17 3.36
CA ALA A 88 9.53 -14.33 4.25
C ALA A 88 9.39 -13.43 5.49
N PRO A 89 10.13 -13.67 6.59
CA PRO A 89 10.15 -12.76 7.72
C PRO A 89 10.70 -11.38 7.34
N THR A 90 9.87 -10.35 7.50
CA THR A 90 10.21 -8.94 7.25
C THR A 90 10.22 -8.14 8.56
N ASN A 91 10.59 -6.86 8.50
CA ASN A 91 10.43 -5.96 9.65
C ASN A 91 8.99 -5.46 9.78
N PRO A 92 8.19 -5.91 10.76
CA PRO A 92 6.78 -5.51 10.88
C PRO A 92 6.60 -4.04 11.30
N LYS A 93 7.67 -3.36 11.74
CA LYS A 93 7.61 -1.95 12.17
C LYS A 93 7.67 -0.96 11.00
N LEU A 94 8.03 -1.40 9.80
CA LEU A 94 8.25 -0.53 8.66
C LEU A 94 7.39 -0.95 7.46
N LEU A 95 6.76 0.03 6.84
CA LEU A 95 6.02 -0.08 5.60
C LEU A 95 6.71 0.79 4.54
N TYR A 96 7.35 0.12 3.60
CA TYR A 96 7.93 0.73 2.42
C TYR A 96 6.85 1.01 1.38
N VAL A 97 6.74 2.27 0.98
CA VAL A 97 5.78 2.75 -0.02
C VAL A 97 6.53 3.59 -1.04
N ALA A 98 6.46 3.19 -2.29
CA ALA A 98 7.08 3.92 -3.38
C ALA A 98 6.12 4.96 -3.98
N THR A 99 6.67 6.05 -4.50
CA THR A 99 5.90 7.06 -5.22
C THR A 99 6.80 7.86 -6.16
N PRO A 100 6.31 8.28 -7.34
CA PRO A 100 6.99 9.25 -8.18
C PRO A 100 6.90 10.69 -7.65
N LYS A 101 5.95 10.96 -6.75
CA LYS A 101 5.64 12.31 -6.28
C LYS A 101 6.52 12.71 -5.10
N ARG A 102 6.93 13.98 -5.09
CA ARG A 102 7.59 14.56 -3.92
C ARG A 102 6.60 14.68 -2.78
N ILE A 103 6.89 14.02 -1.66
CA ILE A 103 6.11 14.14 -0.43
C ILE A 103 6.62 15.34 0.39
N ARG A 104 5.71 16.26 0.72
CA ARG A 104 5.99 17.45 1.55
C ARG A 104 5.27 17.43 2.91
N LYS A 105 4.43 16.43 3.14
CA LYS A 105 3.71 16.24 4.40
C LYS A 105 4.51 15.32 5.32
N THR A 106 4.36 15.52 6.62
CA THR A 106 4.85 14.58 7.63
C THR A 106 4.00 13.31 7.56
N LEU A 107 4.68 12.17 7.50
CA LEU A 107 4.08 10.84 7.55
C LEU A 107 4.40 10.18 8.89
N PRO A 108 3.60 9.22 9.36
CA PRO A 108 3.97 8.38 10.49
C PRO A 108 5.35 7.72 10.32
N ASP A 109 6.11 7.58 11.40
CA ASP A 109 7.50 7.09 11.39
C ASP A 109 7.65 5.66 10.85
N HIS A 110 6.58 4.86 10.87
CA HIS A 110 6.57 3.52 10.32
C HIS A 110 6.46 3.49 8.79
N ILE A 111 6.21 4.62 8.12
CA ILE A 111 6.11 4.68 6.66
C ILE A 111 7.44 5.18 6.07
N VAL A 112 8.12 4.29 5.35
CA VAL A 112 9.36 4.61 4.62
C VAL A 112 9.00 4.91 3.18
N VAL A 113 9.17 6.17 2.77
CA VAL A 113 8.90 6.59 1.39
C VAL A 113 10.10 6.30 0.49
N VAL A 114 9.89 5.50 -0.55
CA VAL A 114 10.89 5.24 -1.59
C VAL A 114 10.59 6.09 -2.81
N ARG A 115 11.41 7.10 -3.08
CA ARG A 115 11.23 7.94 -4.27
C ARG A 115 11.63 7.16 -5.51
N ARG A 116 10.73 7.11 -6.49
CA ARG A 116 10.99 6.58 -7.83
C ARG A 116 10.87 7.71 -8.86
N GLU A 117 11.49 7.58 -10.00
CA GLU A 117 11.40 8.59 -11.07
C GLU A 117 10.09 8.46 -11.84
N THR A 118 9.64 7.22 -12.03
CA THR A 118 8.41 6.87 -12.73
C THR A 118 7.53 6.00 -11.86
N CYS A 119 6.22 6.05 -12.13
CA CYS A 119 5.31 5.04 -11.63
C CYS A 119 5.61 3.73 -12.39
N GLU A 120 6.11 2.74 -11.69
CA GLU A 120 6.30 1.39 -12.26
C GLU A 120 4.94 0.79 -12.61
N LYS A 121 4.92 -0.25 -13.44
CA LYS A 121 3.68 -1.00 -13.67
C LYS A 121 3.27 -1.64 -12.35
N THR A 122 2.21 -1.12 -11.75
CA THR A 122 1.69 -1.62 -10.48
C THR A 122 0.66 -2.72 -10.70
N VAL A 123 0.60 -3.65 -9.75
CA VAL A 123 -0.42 -4.69 -9.64
C VAL A 123 -1.25 -4.38 -8.40
N ARG A 124 -2.49 -4.88 -8.33
CA ARG A 124 -3.31 -4.78 -7.11
C ARG A 124 -3.41 -6.14 -6.44
N TYR A 125 -3.04 -6.19 -5.16
CA TYR A 125 -3.23 -7.33 -4.28
C TYR A 125 -4.16 -6.88 -3.17
N GLU A 126 -5.26 -7.62 -2.95
CA GLU A 126 -6.31 -7.22 -2.00
C GLU A 126 -6.86 -5.80 -2.28
N GLY A 127 -6.80 -5.34 -3.53
CA GLY A 127 -7.18 -3.96 -3.89
C GLY A 127 -6.10 -2.90 -3.64
N ILE A 128 -4.96 -3.25 -3.03
CA ILE A 128 -3.86 -2.32 -2.72
C ILE A 128 -2.85 -2.26 -3.87
N ALA A 129 -2.58 -1.05 -4.38
CA ALA A 129 -1.55 -0.85 -5.39
C ALA A 129 -0.17 -1.25 -4.86
N SER A 130 0.53 -2.11 -5.59
CA SER A 130 1.77 -2.76 -5.18
C SER A 130 2.71 -2.98 -6.37
N GLN A 131 4.01 -3.16 -6.11
CA GLN A 131 4.88 -3.82 -7.08
C GLN A 131 4.43 -5.25 -7.34
N SER A 132 4.77 -5.81 -8.51
CA SER A 132 4.65 -7.26 -8.69
C SER A 132 5.53 -7.99 -7.67
N VAL A 133 5.14 -9.19 -7.25
CA VAL A 133 5.95 -9.99 -6.32
C VAL A 133 7.37 -10.23 -6.86
N PHE A 134 7.51 -10.43 -8.17
CA PHE A 134 8.83 -10.56 -8.82
C PHE A 134 9.69 -9.29 -8.65
N ASP A 135 9.13 -8.12 -8.96
CA ASP A 135 9.86 -6.85 -8.85
C ASP A 135 10.12 -6.47 -7.40
N ALA A 136 9.22 -6.84 -6.47
CA ALA A 136 9.40 -6.60 -5.05
C ALA A 136 10.56 -7.41 -4.46
N ILE A 137 10.65 -8.72 -4.77
CA ILE A 137 11.77 -9.57 -4.33
C ILE A 137 13.08 -9.02 -4.90
N ARG A 138 13.09 -8.65 -6.18
CA ARG A 138 14.26 -8.06 -6.84
C ARG A 138 14.67 -6.73 -6.20
N SER A 139 13.70 -5.88 -5.87
CA SER A 139 13.92 -4.59 -5.23
C SER A 139 14.51 -4.73 -3.83
N CYS A 140 14.32 -5.87 -3.16
CA CYS A 140 14.89 -6.13 -1.83
C CYS A 140 16.34 -6.63 -1.85
N LYS A 141 16.93 -6.84 -3.04
CA LYS A 141 18.34 -7.22 -3.16
C LYS A 141 19.25 -6.18 -2.50
N GLY A 142 20.15 -6.65 -1.63
CA GLY A 142 21.08 -5.80 -0.87
C GLY A 142 20.46 -5.08 0.33
N MET A 143 19.13 -5.15 0.51
CA MET A 143 18.43 -4.64 1.70
C MET A 143 18.01 -5.78 2.65
N MET A 144 17.72 -6.96 2.10
CA MET A 144 17.42 -8.18 2.85
C MET A 144 18.54 -9.22 2.74
N MET A 145 18.60 -10.12 3.73
CA MET A 145 19.51 -11.27 3.71
C MET A 145 19.20 -12.18 2.51
N PRO A 146 20.22 -12.68 1.77
CA PRO A 146 20.04 -13.52 0.59
C PRO A 146 19.17 -14.75 0.86
N GLU A 147 19.30 -15.38 2.02
CA GLU A 147 18.51 -16.55 2.41
C GLU A 147 17.01 -16.23 2.46
N ARG A 148 16.63 -15.05 2.96
CA ARG A 148 15.22 -14.61 2.99
C ARG A 148 14.67 -14.32 1.60
N LEU A 149 15.53 -13.84 0.69
CA LEU A 149 15.13 -13.62 -0.70
C LEU A 149 14.90 -14.94 -1.43
N HIS A 150 15.74 -15.95 -1.18
CA HIS A 150 15.52 -17.30 -1.68
C HIS A 150 14.22 -17.90 -1.12
N ASP A 151 14.00 -17.84 0.20
CA ASP A 151 12.76 -18.31 0.83
C ASP A 151 11.52 -17.63 0.23
N ALA A 152 11.60 -16.31 0.04
CA ALA A 152 10.52 -15.54 -0.57
C ALA A 152 10.25 -15.97 -2.02
N ALA A 153 11.30 -16.19 -2.82
CA ALA A 153 11.19 -16.65 -4.19
C ALA A 153 10.57 -18.06 -4.28
N ASP A 154 11.03 -18.99 -3.45
CA ASP A 154 10.51 -20.36 -3.39
C ASP A 154 9.05 -20.39 -2.95
N ARG A 155 8.71 -19.61 -1.93
CA ARG A 155 7.32 -19.48 -1.47
C ARG A 155 6.43 -18.82 -2.52
N ALA A 156 6.88 -17.73 -3.14
CA ALA A 156 6.14 -17.08 -4.22
C ALA A 156 5.90 -18.04 -5.39
N ARG A 157 6.87 -18.90 -5.71
CA ARG A 157 6.71 -19.92 -6.76
C ARG A 157 5.69 -20.99 -6.37
N ARG A 158 5.70 -21.46 -5.12
CA ARG A 158 4.72 -22.43 -4.60
C ARG A 158 3.31 -21.86 -4.57
N GLU A 159 3.16 -20.59 -4.22
CA GLU A 159 1.88 -19.89 -4.17
C GLU A 159 1.39 -19.40 -5.55
N GLY A 160 2.18 -19.62 -6.62
CA GLY A 160 1.81 -19.25 -7.98
C GLY A 160 1.90 -17.74 -8.28
N LEU A 161 2.54 -16.96 -7.41
CA LEU A 161 2.72 -15.51 -7.55
C LEU A 161 3.82 -15.15 -8.56
N VAL A 162 4.73 -16.08 -8.86
CA VAL A 162 5.75 -15.94 -9.89
C VAL A 162 5.81 -17.17 -10.79
N THR A 163 6.14 -16.94 -12.07
CA THR A 163 6.34 -18.00 -13.05
C THR A 163 7.64 -18.77 -12.82
N ARG A 164 7.79 -19.95 -13.44
CA ARG A 164 9.04 -20.73 -13.40
C ARG A 164 10.24 -19.93 -13.91
N THR A 165 10.05 -19.16 -14.98
CA THR A 165 11.10 -18.32 -15.58
C THR A 165 11.51 -17.20 -14.63
N GLN A 166 10.55 -16.53 -13.99
CA GLN A 166 10.82 -15.51 -12.99
C GLN A 166 11.54 -16.06 -11.76
N HIS A 167 11.12 -17.23 -11.26
CA HIS A 167 11.78 -17.90 -10.13
C HIS A 167 13.24 -18.26 -10.42
N ALA A 168 13.52 -18.81 -11.61
CA ALA A 168 14.89 -19.10 -12.04
C ALA A 168 15.76 -17.83 -12.07
N ALA A 169 15.23 -16.73 -12.63
CA ALA A 169 15.93 -15.44 -12.65
C ALA A 169 16.22 -14.90 -11.23
N LEU A 170 15.25 -14.99 -10.30
CA LEU A 170 15.46 -14.59 -8.91
C LEU A 170 16.54 -15.44 -8.21
N SER A 171 16.58 -16.73 -8.50
CA SER A 171 17.57 -17.66 -7.91
C SER A 171 18.98 -17.39 -8.42
N GLU A 172 19.16 -17.10 -9.71
CA GLU A 172 20.45 -16.70 -10.28
C GLU A 172 20.91 -15.35 -9.74
N GLU A 173 20.00 -14.40 -9.55
CA GLU A 173 20.31 -13.09 -9.00
C GLU A 173 20.64 -13.12 -7.51
N ALA A 174 20.05 -14.01 -6.71
CA ALA A 174 20.30 -14.11 -5.27
C ALA A 174 21.55 -14.94 -4.92
N GLY A 175 22.05 -15.78 -5.83
CA GLY A 175 23.32 -16.51 -5.69
C GLY A 175 24.59 -15.69 -6.00
N ARG A 176 24.46 -14.40 -6.34
CA ARG A 176 25.56 -13.45 -6.60
C ARG A 176 25.56 -12.29 -5.61
#